data_AF-A0A1I2TZG6-F1
#
_entry.id   AF-A0A1I2TZG6-F1
#
_cell.length_a   1.000
_cell.length_b   1.000
_cell.length_c   1.000
_cell.angle_alpha   90.00
_cell.angle_beta   90.00
_cell.angle_gamma   90.00
#
_symmetry.space_group_name_H-M   'P 1'
#
loop_
_entity.id
_entity.type
_entity.pdbx_description
1 polymer ?
#
loop_
_entity_poly.entity_id
_entity_poly.type
_entity_poly.pdbx_seq_one_letter_code
_entity_poly.pdbx_strand_id
1 'polypeptide(L)'
;MKLNILLFFSGLCCIGAAAAIPDAEPDVTAQVVAVLEGIADGKTAPDRFTERGSSYLAVPGLPALMKGCPRPLMLELLSRNVNGEDRLYVYRATCQPQALRIAIDFNKAARINRLELAPEH
;
A
#
# COMPACT_ATOMS: atom_id res chain seq x y z
N MET A 1 -29.13 -47.89 16.10
CA MET A 1 -29.53 -46.75 15.25
C MET A 1 -29.05 -45.45 15.89
N LYS A 2 -28.02 -44.82 15.29
CA LYS A 2 -27.84 -43.37 15.03
C LYS A 2 -26.36 -43.01 15.07
N LEU A 3 -25.84 -42.87 13.85
CA LEU A 3 -24.55 -42.35 13.46
C LEU A 3 -24.58 -40.83 13.69
N ASN A 4 -23.64 -40.26 14.44
CA ASN A 4 -23.42 -38.82 14.47
C ASN A 4 -21.96 -38.54 14.07
N ILE A 5 -21.79 -38.37 12.76
CA ILE A 5 -20.59 -37.85 12.13
C ILE A 5 -20.52 -36.36 12.47
N LEU A 6 -19.57 -35.99 13.34
CA LEU A 6 -19.11 -34.62 13.46
C LEU A 6 -18.11 -34.38 12.33
N LEU A 7 -18.59 -33.78 11.24
CA LEU A 7 -17.76 -33.20 10.19
C LEU A 7 -16.95 -32.05 10.82
N PHE A 8 -15.67 -32.32 11.10
CA PHE A 8 -14.67 -31.28 11.25
C PHE A 8 -14.59 -30.53 9.92
N PHE A 9 -15.21 -29.35 9.87
CA PHE A 9 -14.99 -28.39 8.79
C PHE A 9 -13.54 -27.92 8.89
N SER A 10 -12.67 -28.55 8.09
CA SER A 10 -11.41 -27.96 7.64
C SER A 10 -11.74 -26.68 6.87
N GLY A 11 -11.80 -25.56 7.58
CA GLY A 11 -11.68 -24.25 6.97
C GLY A 11 -10.23 -24.05 6.55
N LEU A 12 -9.90 -24.46 5.33
CA LEU A 12 -8.72 -23.93 4.65
C LEU A 12 -8.88 -22.40 4.64
N CYS A 13 -8.01 -21.71 5.36
CA CYS A 13 -7.75 -20.29 5.12
C CYS A 13 -7.29 -20.17 3.66
N CYS A 14 -8.20 -19.85 2.76
CA CYS A 14 -7.85 -19.20 1.50
C CYS A 14 -7.20 -17.88 1.90
N ILE A 15 -5.86 -17.84 1.88
CA ILE A 15 -5.08 -16.60 1.95
C ILE A 15 -5.34 -15.90 0.61
N GLY A 16 -6.50 -15.25 0.48
CA GLY A 16 -6.83 -14.40 -0.65
C GLY A 16 -6.17 -13.04 -0.46
N ALA A 17 -5.66 -12.47 -1.54
CA ALA A 17 -5.20 -11.08 -1.55
C ALA A 17 -6.32 -10.17 -1.02
N ALA A 18 -5.97 -9.15 -0.21
CA ALA A 18 -6.95 -8.30 0.44
C ALA A 18 -7.92 -7.68 -0.58
N ALA A 19 -9.22 -7.66 -0.28
CA ALA A 19 -10.18 -7.03 -1.18
C ALA A 19 -10.01 -5.51 -1.17
N ALA A 20 -10.16 -4.87 -2.33
CA ALA A 20 -10.19 -3.42 -2.42
C ALA A 20 -11.44 -2.86 -1.71
N ILE A 21 -11.28 -1.76 -0.99
CA ILE A 21 -12.34 -1.01 -0.32
C ILE A 21 -12.63 0.29 -1.06
N PRO A 22 -13.83 0.87 -0.93
CA PRO A 22 -14.13 2.17 -1.51
C PRO A 22 -13.19 3.26 -0.99
N ASP A 23 -12.68 4.09 -1.89
CA ASP A 23 -11.87 5.24 -1.53
C ASP A 23 -12.76 6.44 -1.18
N ALA A 24 -12.83 6.76 0.12
CA ALA A 24 -13.58 7.91 0.62
C ALA A 24 -12.71 9.18 0.77
N GLU A 25 -11.42 9.11 0.44
CA GLU A 25 -10.46 10.23 0.49
C GLU A 25 -9.62 10.31 -0.81
N PRO A 26 -10.27 10.54 -1.97
CA PRO A 26 -9.60 10.52 -3.27
C PRO A 26 -8.46 11.54 -3.40
N ASP A 27 -8.54 12.67 -2.68
CA ASP A 27 -7.47 13.67 -2.63
C ASP A 27 -6.20 13.15 -1.96
N VAL A 28 -6.32 12.24 -0.99
CA VAL A 28 -5.17 11.60 -0.36
C VAL A 28 -4.56 10.59 -1.34
N THR A 29 -5.40 9.80 -2.00
CA THR A 29 -4.94 8.84 -3.03
C THR A 29 -4.21 9.56 -4.17
N ALA A 30 -4.72 10.69 -4.66
CA ALA A 30 -4.04 11.49 -5.67
C ALA A 30 -2.66 11.99 -5.20
N GLN A 31 -2.54 12.40 -3.93
CA GLN A 31 -1.25 12.79 -3.35
C GLN A 31 -0.28 11.60 -3.25
N VAL A 32 -0.78 10.42 -2.90
CA VAL A 32 0.01 9.17 -2.85
C VAL A 32 0.52 8.85 -4.25
N VAL A 33 -0.34 8.90 -5.28
CA VAL A 33 0.04 8.73 -6.69
C VAL A 33 1.16 9.70 -7.06
N ALA A 34 1.00 11.00 -6.79
CA ALA A 34 2.01 12.00 -7.14
C ALA A 34 3.38 11.73 -6.48
N VAL A 35 3.38 11.28 -5.21
CA VAL A 35 4.62 10.91 -4.51
C VAL A 35 5.28 9.69 -5.16
N LEU A 36 4.50 8.64 -5.45
CA LEU A 36 4.99 7.42 -6.07
C LEU A 36 5.52 7.68 -7.48
N GLU A 37 4.81 8.45 -8.29
CA GLU A 37 5.24 8.83 -9.64
C GLU A 37 6.54 9.65 -9.60
N GLY A 38 6.66 10.59 -8.65
CA GLY A 38 7.90 11.32 -8.42
C GLY A 38 9.08 10.41 -8.06
N ILE A 39 8.87 9.39 -7.21
CA ILE A 39 9.89 8.39 -6.88
C ILE A 39 10.32 7.60 -8.11
N ALA A 40 9.35 7.12 -8.89
CA ALA A 40 9.62 6.33 -10.09
C ALA A 40 10.37 7.14 -11.17
N ASP A 41 10.19 8.46 -11.20
CA ASP A 41 10.87 9.38 -12.11
C ASP A 41 12.23 9.90 -11.54
N GLY A 42 12.61 9.48 -10.34
CA GLY A 42 13.82 9.97 -9.65
C GLY A 42 13.72 11.40 -9.13
N LYS A 43 12.51 11.98 -9.10
CA LYS A 43 12.19 13.33 -8.61
C LYS A 43 11.48 13.24 -7.27
N THR A 44 12.19 12.76 -6.25
CA THR A 44 11.63 12.67 -4.90
C THR A 44 11.37 14.06 -4.32
N ALA A 45 10.25 14.25 -3.63
CA ALA A 45 9.91 15.48 -2.89
C ALA A 45 10.16 15.27 -1.38
N PRO A 46 11.41 15.42 -0.88
CA PRO A 46 11.77 15.08 0.50
C PRO A 46 11.04 15.93 1.55
N ASP A 47 10.59 17.13 1.19
CA ASP A 47 9.77 18.01 2.03
C ASP A 47 8.45 17.37 2.47
N ARG A 48 7.89 16.48 1.64
CA ARG A 48 6.67 15.70 1.94
C ARG A 48 6.88 14.63 3.02
N PHE A 49 8.13 14.29 3.34
CA PHE A 49 8.47 13.22 4.27
C PHE A 49 8.97 13.80 5.59
N THR A 50 8.67 13.15 6.72
CA THR A 50 9.38 13.43 7.97
C THR A 50 10.85 13.03 7.86
N GLU A 51 11.68 13.43 8.83
CA GLU A 51 13.07 12.96 8.92
C GLU A 51 13.15 11.42 8.97
N ARG A 52 12.20 10.79 9.67
CA ARG A 52 12.05 9.33 9.67
C ARG A 52 11.61 8.82 8.30
N GLY A 53 10.61 9.45 7.69
CA GLY A 53 10.05 9.04 6.39
C GLY A 53 11.07 9.11 5.25
N SER A 54 11.98 10.09 5.27
CA SER A 54 12.99 10.24 4.21
C SER A 54 13.96 9.07 4.13
N SER A 55 14.18 8.34 5.24
CA SER A 55 15.02 7.13 5.25
C SER A 55 14.47 6.04 4.31
N TYR A 56 13.16 5.99 4.07
CA TYR A 56 12.54 5.04 3.14
C TYR A 56 12.79 5.39 1.67
N LEU A 57 13.11 6.65 1.35
CA LEU A 57 13.51 7.06 0.00
C LEU A 57 14.92 6.56 -0.35
N ALA A 58 15.75 6.29 0.66
CA ALA A 58 17.12 5.83 0.46
C ALA A 58 17.23 4.32 0.19
N VAL A 59 16.11 3.58 0.18
CA VAL A 59 16.09 2.14 -0.10
C VAL A 59 16.58 1.88 -1.53
N PRO A 60 17.69 1.14 -1.71
CA PRO A 60 18.21 0.84 -3.04
C PRO A 60 17.18 0.11 -3.91
N GLY A 61 17.04 0.53 -5.17
CA GLY A 61 16.13 -0.11 -6.11
C GLY A 61 14.66 0.25 -5.93
N LEU A 62 14.31 1.22 -5.08
CA LEU A 62 12.94 1.70 -4.91
C LEU A 62 12.27 2.11 -6.24
N PRO A 63 12.91 2.88 -7.16
CA PRO A 63 12.33 3.14 -8.49
C PRO A 63 12.23 1.88 -9.35
N ALA A 64 13.10 0.89 -9.14
CA ALA A 64 13.08 -0.36 -9.90
C ALA A 64 11.89 -1.25 -9.51
N LEU A 65 11.43 -1.21 -8.25
CA LEU A 65 10.21 -1.91 -7.81
C LEU A 65 8.95 -1.42 -8.53
N MET A 66 9.00 -0.21 -9.08
CA MET A 66 7.89 0.39 -9.82
C MET A 66 8.00 0.16 -11.34
N LYS A 67 9.06 -0.51 -11.81
CA LYS A 67 9.19 -0.90 -13.22
C LYS A 67 8.11 -1.94 -13.54
N GLY A 68 7.18 -1.57 -14.41
CA GLY A 68 6.05 -2.42 -14.81
C GLY A 68 4.70 -1.96 -14.25
N CYS A 69 4.67 -0.90 -13.44
CA CYS A 69 3.42 -0.24 -13.11
C CYS A 69 2.94 0.62 -14.30
N PRO A 70 1.64 0.57 -14.67
CA PRO A 70 1.10 1.43 -15.71
C PRO A 70 1.18 2.90 -15.29
N ARG A 71 1.19 3.79 -16.29
CA ARG A 71 1.12 5.24 -16.09
C ARG A 71 -0.15 5.77 -16.78
N PRO A 72 -1.02 6.52 -16.09
CA PRO A 72 -0.93 6.92 -14.68
C PRO A 72 -1.04 5.72 -13.73
N LEU A 73 -0.44 5.82 -12.54
CA LEU A 73 -0.54 4.76 -11.53
C LEU A 73 -2.00 4.56 -11.12
N MET A 74 -2.46 3.31 -11.18
CA MET A 74 -3.78 2.90 -10.70
C MET A 74 -3.62 2.26 -9.32
N LEU A 75 -4.23 2.87 -8.31
CA LEU A 75 -4.20 2.39 -6.92
C LEU A 75 -5.58 1.89 -6.49
N GLU A 76 -5.61 0.67 -5.96
CA GLU A 76 -6.75 0.13 -5.23
C GLU A 76 -6.49 0.28 -3.74
N LEU A 77 -7.38 0.97 -3.01
CA LEU A 77 -7.27 1.09 -1.55
C LEU A 77 -7.63 -0.27 -0.93
N LEU A 78 -6.73 -0.85 -0.13
CA LEU A 78 -6.95 -2.13 0.56
C LEU A 78 -7.32 -1.92 2.03
N SER A 79 -6.74 -0.92 2.67
CA SER A 79 -7.00 -0.61 4.08
C SER A 79 -6.77 0.88 4.34
N ARG A 80 -7.61 1.43 5.20
CA ARG A 80 -7.48 2.76 5.77
C ARG A 80 -7.75 2.67 7.26
N ASN A 81 -6.82 3.19 8.05
CA ASN A 81 -6.94 3.21 9.51
C ASN A 81 -6.43 4.54 10.08
N VAL A 82 -6.93 4.90 11.26
CA VAL A 82 -6.46 6.04 12.04
C VAL A 82 -5.97 5.51 13.38
N ASN A 83 -4.70 5.73 13.69
CA ASN A 83 -4.10 5.32 14.95
C ASN A 83 -3.59 6.56 15.70
N GLY A 84 -4.38 7.04 16.66
CA GLY A 84 -4.11 8.31 17.32
C GLY A 84 -4.20 9.46 16.32
N GLU A 85 -3.08 10.14 16.09
CA GLU A 85 -2.99 11.23 15.11
C GLU A 85 -2.47 10.79 13.73
N ASP A 86 -2.08 9.51 13.59
CA ASP A 86 -1.52 8.98 12.36
C ASP A 86 -2.62 8.38 11.49
N ARG A 87 -2.53 8.60 10.18
CA ARG A 87 -3.41 8.00 9.17
C ARG A 87 -2.63 7.00 8.34
N LEU A 88 -3.07 5.76 8.34
CA LEU A 88 -2.40 4.64 7.70
C LEU A 88 -3.21 4.17 6.52
N TYR A 89 -2.57 4.03 5.37
CA TYR A 89 -3.19 3.56 4.15
C TYR A 89 -2.37 2.41 3.58
N VAL A 90 -3.07 1.40 3.07
CA VAL A 90 -2.48 0.32 2.29
C VAL A 90 -3.17 0.32 0.94
N TYR A 91 -2.37 0.42 -0.12
CA TYR A 91 -2.82 0.35 -1.50
C TYR A 91 -2.24 -0.87 -2.19
N ARG A 92 -2.90 -1.29 -3.27
CA ARG A 92 -2.36 -2.15 -4.31
C ARG A 92 -2.20 -1.34 -5.58
N ALA A 93 -1.02 -1.38 -6.18
CA ALA A 93 -0.81 -0.94 -7.56
C ALA A 93 -0.83 -2.17 -8.49
N THR A 94 -1.60 -2.07 -9.58
CA THR A 94 -1.72 -3.12 -10.59
C THR A 94 -0.51 -3.10 -11.53
N CYS A 95 0.65 -3.57 -11.05
CA CYS A 95 1.90 -3.64 -11.81
C CYS A 95 2.10 -5.02 -12.44
N GLN A 96 2.96 -5.10 -13.46
CA GLN A 96 3.40 -6.37 -14.06
C GLN A 96 4.90 -6.60 -13.77
N PRO A 97 5.36 -7.85 -13.57
CA PRO A 97 4.60 -9.10 -13.65
C PRO A 97 3.76 -9.39 -12.40
N GLN A 98 3.91 -8.58 -11.34
CA GLN A 98 3.14 -8.75 -10.11
C GLN A 98 2.62 -7.41 -9.59
N ALA A 99 1.50 -7.47 -8.88
CA ALA A 99 0.97 -6.33 -8.15
C ALA A 99 1.92 -5.93 -7.02
N LEU A 100 1.88 -4.64 -6.70
CA LEU A 100 2.74 -4.03 -5.68
C LEU A 100 1.86 -3.53 -4.54
N ARG A 101 2.14 -4.01 -3.33
CA ARG A 101 1.54 -3.50 -2.10
C ARG A 101 2.32 -2.27 -1.63
N ILE A 102 1.60 -1.20 -1.35
CA ILE A 102 2.15 0.08 -0.88
C ILE A 102 1.55 0.38 0.48
N ALA A 103 2.37 0.49 1.52
CA ALA A 103 1.96 0.97 2.84
C ALA A 103 2.50 2.38 3.06
N ILE A 104 1.62 3.32 3.39
CA ILE A 104 1.98 4.72 3.59
C ILE A 104 1.24 5.30 4.80
N ASP A 105 2.00 5.95 5.67
CA ASP A 105 1.49 6.53 6.91
C ASP A 105 1.75 8.04 6.93
N PHE A 106 0.73 8.83 7.24
CA PHE A 106 0.80 10.28 7.39
C PHE A 106 0.66 10.65 8.86
N ASN A 107 1.52 11.55 9.34
CA ASN A 107 1.37 12.13 10.67
C ASN A 107 0.33 13.26 10.70
N LYS A 108 0.10 13.85 11.88
CA LYS A 108 -0.82 14.99 12.05
C LYS A 108 -0.56 16.21 11.17
N ALA A 109 0.69 16.39 10.71
CA ALA A 109 1.09 17.50 9.85
C ALA A 109 0.97 17.15 8.35
N ALA A 110 0.28 16.05 8.03
CA ALA A 110 0.15 15.50 6.69
C ALA A 110 1.50 15.18 6.01
N ARG A 111 2.55 14.90 6.80
CA ARG A 111 3.86 14.47 6.30
C ARG A 111 3.96 12.95 6.38
N ILE A 112 4.63 12.37 5.38
CA ILE A 112 4.81 10.93 5.26
C ILE A 112 5.84 10.47 6.29
N ASN A 113 5.40 9.64 7.24
CA ASN A 113 6.25 9.10 8.29
C ASN A 113 6.86 7.73 7.90
N ARG A 114 6.18 7.02 7.00
CA ARG A 114 6.57 5.71 6.48
C ARG A 114 6.06 5.52 5.07
N LEU A 115 6.89 4.93 4.21
CA LEU A 115 6.55 4.51 2.87
C LEU A 115 7.24 3.18 2.57
N GLU A 116 6.47 2.12 2.40
CA GLU A 116 6.99 0.79 2.08
C GLU A 116 6.32 0.25 0.82
N LEU A 117 7.16 -0.24 -0.09
CA LEU A 117 6.75 -0.88 -1.34
C LEU A 117 7.21 -2.33 -1.26
N ALA A 118 6.29 -3.26 -1.47
CA ALA A 118 6.61 -4.69 -1.50
C ALA A 118 5.79 -5.39 -2.59
N PRO A 119 6.38 -6.38 -3.27
CA PRO A 119 5.66 -7.47 -3.93
C PRO A 119 4.38 -7.88 -3.17
N GLU A 120 3.23 -7.85 -3.84
CA GLU A 120 2.04 -8.50 -3.30
C GLU A 120 2.15 -10.03 -3.47
N HIS A 121 1.83 -10.77 -2.40
CA HIS A 121 1.94 -12.23 -2.30
C HIS A 121 0.57 -12.91 -2.28
#